data_AF-A0A382DVF9-F1
#
_entry.id   AF-A0A382DVF9-F1
#
_cell.length_a   1.000
_cell.length_b   1.000
_cell.length_c   1.000
_cell.angle_alpha   90.00
_cell.angle_beta   90.00
_cell.angle_gamma   90.00
#
_symmetry.space_group_name_H-M   'P 1'
#
loop_
_entity.id
_entity.type
_entity.pdbx_description
1 polymer ?
#
loop_
_entity_poly.entity_id
_entity_poly.type
_entity_poly.pdbx_seq_one_letter_code
_entity_poly.pdbx_strand_id
1 'polypeptide(L)'
;RMELHRSNPVCQSCHKFMDPIGLALDNFGVTGRWRIRENGMPLDTRGELYDGTPVRSLNGLLDALLERPEPLIRTFTENLMAYALGRRVEYYDKPALRAIVKNAKADDYRMSSFILGVVKSDAFQMQSVQVVVDEVEYRDRP
;
A
#
# COMPACT_ATOMS: atom_id res chain seq x y z
N ARG A 1 -13.25 -5.74 24.35
CA ARG A 1 -13.57 -7.09 23.79
C ARG A 1 -12.37 -7.72 23.07
N MET A 2 -11.64 -6.99 22.23
CA MET A 2 -10.38 -7.47 21.64
C MET A 2 -9.25 -7.68 22.67
N GLU A 3 -9.12 -6.85 23.70
CA GLU A 3 -8.05 -6.98 24.72
C GLU A 3 -8.01 -8.35 25.41
N LEU A 4 -9.17 -8.96 25.72
CA LEU A 4 -9.24 -10.31 26.29
C LEU A 4 -8.75 -11.39 25.30
N HIS A 5 -9.05 -11.23 24.01
CA HIS A 5 -8.60 -12.14 22.94
C HIS A 5 -7.08 -12.00 22.68
N ARG A 6 -6.55 -10.80 22.97
CA ARG A 6 -5.13 -10.45 22.94
C ARG A 6 -4.35 -10.92 24.18
N SER A 7 -4.94 -11.64 25.13
CA SER A 7 -4.15 -12.24 26.21
C SER A 7 -3.34 -13.46 25.73
N ASN A 8 -3.73 -14.08 24.61
CA ASN A 8 -3.01 -15.22 24.03
C ASN A 8 -1.78 -14.75 23.23
N PRO A 9 -0.56 -15.21 23.58
CA PRO A 9 0.67 -14.86 22.86
C PRO A 9 0.64 -15.17 21.36
N VAL A 10 -0.06 -16.23 20.94
CA VAL A 10 -0.19 -16.61 19.52
C VAL A 10 -0.96 -15.54 18.76
N CYS A 11 -2.09 -15.08 19.32
CA CYS A 11 -2.92 -14.06 18.69
C CYS A 11 -2.20 -12.70 18.67
N GLN A 12 -1.52 -12.32 19.76
CA GLN A 12 -0.82 -11.03 19.86
C GLN A 12 0.25 -10.82 18.80
N SER A 13 0.91 -11.90 18.36
CA SER A 13 1.98 -11.81 17.36
C SER A 13 1.54 -11.11 16.07
N CYS A 14 0.31 -11.39 15.61
CA CYS A 14 -0.27 -10.75 14.44
C CYS A 14 -1.07 -9.49 14.81
N HIS A 15 -1.88 -9.56 15.88
CA HIS A 15 -2.78 -8.47 16.26
C HIS A 15 -2.06 -7.19 16.67
N LYS A 16 -0.81 -7.29 17.17
CA LYS A 16 0.05 -6.13 17.43
C LYS A 16 0.27 -5.23 16.20
N PHE A 17 0.18 -5.78 14.98
CA PHE A 17 0.35 -5.03 13.74
C PHE A 17 -0.98 -4.63 13.09
N MET A 18 -2.04 -5.42 13.29
CA MET A 18 -3.30 -5.26 12.57
C MET A 18 -4.33 -4.40 13.32
N ASP A 19 -4.52 -4.66 14.61
CA ASP A 19 -5.60 -4.05 15.40
C ASP A 19 -5.52 -2.53 15.48
N PRO A 20 -4.35 -1.90 15.75
CA PRO A 20 -4.29 -0.46 15.91
C PRO A 20 -4.79 0.31 14.67
N ILE A 21 -4.50 -0.22 13.48
CA ILE A 21 -4.95 0.34 12.20
C ILE A 21 -6.46 0.16 12.06
N GLY A 22 -6.96 -1.06 12.33
CA GLY A 22 -8.38 -1.37 12.25
C GLY A 22 -9.23 -0.54 13.23
N LEU A 23 -8.79 -0.43 14.49
CA LEU A 23 -9.47 0.33 15.54
C LEU A 23 -9.52 1.83 15.20
N ALA A 24 -8.43 2.40 14.67
CA ALA A 24 -8.40 3.79 14.23
C ALA A 24 -9.41 4.10 13.09
N LEU A 25 -9.74 3.08 12.29
CA LEU A 25 -10.69 3.14 11.18
C LEU A 25 -12.10 2.69 11.55
N ASP A 26 -12.33 2.25 12.79
CA ASP A 26 -13.58 1.59 13.20
C ASP A 26 -14.80 2.51 13.09
N ASN A 27 -14.59 3.83 13.08
CA ASN A 27 -15.63 4.80 12.77
C ASN A 27 -16.19 4.70 11.34
N PHE A 28 -15.52 4.02 10.41
CA PHE A 28 -16.03 3.77 9.07
C PHE A 28 -16.74 2.41 9.04
N GLY A 29 -18.05 2.42 8.85
CA GLY A 29 -18.80 1.20 8.61
C GLY A 29 -18.44 0.55 7.26
N VAL A 30 -19.01 -0.64 6.99
CA VAL A 30 -18.73 -1.40 5.75
C VAL A 30 -19.04 -0.65 4.44
N THR A 31 -19.90 0.37 4.50
CA THR A 31 -20.23 1.25 3.36
C THR A 31 -19.40 2.54 3.32
N GLY A 32 -18.44 2.70 4.24
CA GLY A 32 -17.66 3.93 4.42
C GLY A 32 -18.42 5.05 5.16
N ARG A 33 -19.64 4.80 5.65
CA ARG A 33 -20.38 5.80 6.44
C ARG A 33 -19.76 5.94 7.83
N TRP A 34 -19.64 7.19 8.28
CA TRP A 34 -19.20 7.49 9.64
C TRP A 34 -20.20 7.00 10.68
N ARG A 35 -19.69 6.36 11.73
CA ARG A 35 -20.44 5.83 12.88
C ARG A 35 -19.69 6.12 14.19
N ILE A 36 -20.45 6.28 15.27
CA ILE A 36 -19.94 6.50 16.63
C ILE A 36 -20.37 5.41 17.61
N ARG A 37 -21.26 4.51 17.16
CA ARG A 37 -21.78 3.39 17.96
C ARG A 37 -21.92 2.15 17.10
N GLU A 38 -21.82 0.99 17.75
CA GLU A 38 -22.16 -0.33 17.22
C GLU A 38 -22.99 -1.07 18.26
N ASN A 39 -24.14 -1.62 17.84
CA ASN A 39 -25.06 -2.34 18.74
C ASN A 39 -25.43 -1.54 20.00
N GLY A 40 -25.61 -0.23 19.86
CA GLY A 40 -25.94 0.68 20.97
C GLY A 40 -24.75 1.12 21.84
N MET A 41 -23.57 0.50 21.69
CA MET A 41 -22.35 0.81 22.45
C MET A 41 -21.46 1.81 21.71
N PRO A 42 -20.79 2.76 22.40
CA PRO A 42 -19.77 3.60 21.79
C PRO A 42 -18.62 2.76 21.19
N LEU A 43 -18.09 3.22 20.06
CA LEU A 43 -16.89 2.63 19.47
C LEU A 43 -15.66 2.97 20.30
N ASP A 44 -14.71 2.04 20.36
CA ASP A 44 -13.39 2.24 20.95
C ASP A 44 -12.32 2.19 19.87
N THR A 45 -11.86 3.37 19.45
CA THR A 45 -10.87 3.53 18.37
C THR A 45 -9.43 3.61 18.87
N ARG A 46 -9.21 3.37 20.16
CA ARG A 46 -7.89 3.48 20.78
C ARG A 46 -7.06 2.24 20.50
N GLY A 47 -5.86 2.44 20.00
CA GLY A 47 -4.85 1.41 19.78
C GLY A 47 -3.45 1.94 20.01
N GLU A 48 -2.48 1.04 19.93
CA GLU A 48 -1.06 1.35 20.08
C GLU A 48 -0.31 0.57 19.00
N LEU A 49 0.42 1.28 18.14
CA LEU A 49 1.24 0.67 17.08
C LEU A 49 2.34 -0.22 17.70
N TYR A 50 2.95 -1.05 16.87
CA TYR A 50 3.95 -2.01 17.30
C TYR A 50 5.18 -1.39 18.00
N ASP A 51 5.42 -0.10 17.76
CA ASP A 51 6.51 0.72 18.30
C ASP A 51 6.11 1.56 19.52
N GLY A 52 4.86 1.44 19.99
CA GLY A 52 4.35 2.18 21.15
C GLY A 52 3.57 3.45 20.80
N THR A 53 3.47 3.82 19.53
CA THR A 53 2.78 5.06 19.13
C THR A 53 1.27 4.95 19.38
N PRO A 54 0.67 5.83 20.20
CA PRO A 54 -0.77 5.79 20.47
C PRO A 54 -1.57 6.31 19.28
N VAL A 55 -2.57 5.55 18.84
CA VAL A 55 -3.47 5.93 17.74
C VAL A 55 -4.89 5.91 18.26
N ARG A 56 -5.63 7.01 18.07
CA ARG A 56 -6.98 7.19 18.63
C ARG A 56 -8.03 7.59 17.61
N SER A 57 -7.60 7.91 16.39
CA SER A 57 -8.45 8.39 15.31
C SER A 57 -7.77 8.18 13.97
N LEU A 58 -8.52 8.35 12.88
CA LEU A 58 -7.97 8.38 11.52
C LEU A 58 -6.81 9.39 11.39
N ASN A 59 -6.96 10.62 11.88
CA ASN A 59 -5.90 11.62 11.77
C ASN A 59 -4.64 11.20 12.52
N GLY A 60 -4.79 10.67 13.74
CA GLY A 60 -3.63 10.15 14.49
C GLY A 60 -2.97 8.95 13.82
N LEU A 61 -3.73 8.13 13.08
CA LEU A 61 -3.16 7.05 12.27
C LEU A 61 -2.39 7.62 11.08
N LEU A 62 -2.95 8.61 10.39
CA LEU A 62 -2.29 9.26 9.25
C LEU A 62 -0.98 9.92 9.69
N ASP A 63 -0.99 10.65 10.81
CA ASP A 63 0.21 11.28 11.38
C ASP A 63 1.31 10.22 11.64
N ALA A 64 0.95 9.12 12.32
CA ALA A 64 1.89 8.04 12.61
C ALA A 64 2.43 7.33 11.35
N LEU A 65 1.60 7.17 10.31
CA LEU A 65 2.04 6.61 9.03
C LEU A 65 2.98 7.57 8.27
N LEU A 66 2.74 8.87 8.37
CA LEU A 66 3.57 9.90 7.73
C LEU A 66 4.92 10.10 8.41
N GLU A 67 5.05 9.77 9.71
CA GLU A 67 6.36 9.73 10.39
C GLU A 67 7.28 8.63 9.84
N ARG A 68 6.71 7.57 9.26
CA ARG A 68 7.45 6.45 8.66
C ARG A 68 6.92 6.15 7.26
N PRO A 69 7.13 7.05 6.28
CA PRO A 69 6.46 6.99 4.98
C PRO A 69 7.04 5.91 4.06
N GLU A 70 8.21 5.35 4.38
CA GLU A 70 8.94 4.47 3.46
C GLU A 70 8.15 3.22 3.03
N PRO A 71 7.47 2.45 3.91
CA PRO A 71 6.65 1.32 3.49
C PRO A 71 5.52 1.75 2.54
N LEU A 72 4.83 2.86 2.86
CA LEU A 72 3.74 3.42 2.05
C LEU A 72 4.24 3.81 0.65
N ILE A 73 5.32 4.60 0.61
CA ILE A 73 5.91 5.10 -0.63
C ILE A 73 6.50 3.96 -1.47
N ARG A 74 7.05 2.93 -0.83
CA ARG A 74 7.56 1.74 -1.52
C ARG A 74 6.43 0.97 -2.22
N THR A 75 5.34 0.71 -1.52
CA THR A 75 4.15 0.06 -2.10
C THR A 75 3.53 0.90 -3.20
N PHE A 76 3.44 2.22 -3.00
CA PHE A 76 3.00 3.14 -4.04
C PHE A 76 3.87 3.06 -5.30
N THR A 77 5.20 3.10 -5.13
CA THR A 77 6.16 3.00 -6.25
C THR A 77 6.08 1.64 -6.94
N GLU A 78 5.88 0.56 -6.19
CA GLU A 78 5.69 -0.79 -6.74
C GLU A 78 4.46 -0.87 -7.65
N ASN A 79 3.33 -0.35 -7.18
CA ASN A 79 2.09 -0.33 -7.96
C ASN A 79 2.20 0.58 -9.19
N LEU A 80 2.84 1.74 -9.04
CA LEU A 80 3.09 2.67 -10.15
C LEU A 80 3.97 2.01 -11.23
N MET A 81 5.06 1.36 -10.81
CA MET A 81 5.95 0.65 -11.72
C MET A 81 5.24 -0.53 -12.38
N ALA A 82 4.46 -1.32 -11.64
CA ALA A 82 3.68 -2.42 -12.22
C ALA A 82 2.70 -1.93 -13.29
N TYR A 83 2.00 -0.83 -13.01
CA TYR A 83 1.09 -0.19 -13.96
C TYR A 83 1.84 0.29 -15.22
N ALA A 84 2.96 1.00 -15.05
CA ALA A 84 3.74 1.53 -16.16
C ALA A 84 4.36 0.44 -17.05
N LEU A 85 4.77 -0.68 -16.47
CA LEU A 85 5.37 -1.79 -17.20
C LEU A 85 4.34 -2.74 -17.83
N GLY A 86 3.07 -2.66 -17.42
CA GLY A 86 2.03 -3.62 -17.83
C GLY A 86 2.27 -5.05 -17.31
N ARG A 87 3.14 -5.22 -16.31
CA ARG A 87 3.45 -6.51 -15.67
C ARG A 87 3.73 -6.31 -14.18
N ARG A 88 3.71 -7.40 -13.41
CA ARG A 88 4.15 -7.35 -12.00
C ARG A 88 5.62 -6.95 -11.92
N VAL A 89 5.95 -6.25 -10.83
CA VAL A 89 7.34 -5.95 -10.43
C VAL A 89 7.98 -7.24 -9.95
N GLU A 90 9.11 -7.60 -10.54
CA GLU A 90 9.86 -8.81 -10.23
C GLU A 90 11.02 -8.51 -9.28
N TYR A 91 11.70 -9.56 -8.80
CA TYR A 91 12.84 -9.41 -7.89
C TYR A 91 13.95 -8.52 -8.47
N TYR A 92 14.22 -8.63 -9.78
CA TYR A 92 15.25 -7.85 -10.47
C TYR A 92 14.89 -6.36 -10.64
N ASP A 93 13.62 -5.98 -10.49
CA ASP A 93 13.18 -4.57 -10.54
C ASP A 93 13.35 -3.87 -9.17
N LYS A 94 13.47 -4.64 -8.07
CA LYS A 94 13.56 -4.09 -6.71
C LYS A 94 14.72 -3.10 -6.49
N PRO A 95 15.92 -3.24 -7.10
CA PRO A 95 16.97 -2.21 -7.05
C PRO A 95 16.52 -0.88 -7.65
N ALA A 96 15.89 -0.90 -8.84
CA ALA A 96 15.36 0.30 -9.50
C ALA A 96 14.29 0.97 -8.62
N LEU A 97 13.34 0.19 -8.11
CA LEU A 97 12.31 0.67 -7.19
C LEU A 97 12.92 1.37 -5.95
N ARG A 98 13.91 0.76 -5.30
CA ARG A 98 14.62 1.36 -4.16
C ARG A 98 15.32 2.68 -4.54
N ALA A 99 15.93 2.74 -5.71
CA ALA A 99 16.58 3.95 -6.20
C ALA A 99 15.55 5.08 -6.44
N ILE A 100 14.39 4.76 -7.02
CA ILE A 100 13.30 5.72 -7.23
C ILE A 100 12.82 6.29 -5.90
N VAL A 101 12.53 5.44 -4.91
CA VAL A 101 12.09 5.89 -3.57
C VAL A 101 13.16 6.76 -2.90
N LYS A 102 14.44 6.37 -2.97
CA LYS A 102 15.56 7.13 -2.40
C LYS A 102 15.68 8.52 -3.05
N ASN A 103 15.56 8.59 -4.38
CA ASN A 103 15.68 9.85 -5.11
C ASN A 103 14.46 10.76 -4.84
N ALA A 104 13.25 10.19 -4.82
CA ALA A 104 12.04 10.93 -4.51
C ALA A 104 12.06 11.53 -3.09
N LYS A 105 12.72 10.87 -2.12
CA LYS A 105 12.93 11.43 -0.78
C LYS A 105 13.70 12.75 -0.79
N ALA A 106 14.67 12.91 -1.70
CA ALA A 106 15.43 14.17 -1.83
C ALA A 106 14.57 15.32 -2.37
N ASP A 107 13.48 14.99 -3.07
CA ASP A 107 12.52 15.94 -3.65
C ASP A 107 11.22 16.00 -2.83
N ASP A 108 11.27 15.74 -1.52
CA ASP A 108 10.10 15.77 -0.63
C ASP A 108 8.93 14.88 -1.11
N TYR A 109 9.27 13.71 -1.66
CA TYR A 109 8.31 12.74 -2.19
C TYR A 109 7.33 13.30 -3.22
N ARG A 110 7.78 14.27 -4.05
CA ARG A 110 6.95 14.80 -5.14
C ARG A 110 6.55 13.70 -6.12
N MET A 111 5.27 13.68 -6.48
CA MET A 111 4.69 12.73 -7.44
C MET A 111 5.50 12.64 -8.75
N SER A 112 5.95 13.79 -9.25
CA SER A 112 6.77 13.89 -10.46
C SER A 112 8.07 13.10 -10.38
N SER A 113 8.70 13.00 -9.20
CA SER A 113 9.96 12.29 -9.01
C SER A 113 9.78 10.77 -9.13
N PHE A 114 8.63 10.24 -8.69
CA PHE A 114 8.29 8.83 -8.91
C PHE A 114 8.02 8.53 -10.37
N ILE A 115 7.20 9.34 -11.04
CA ILE A 115 6.86 9.17 -12.46
C ILE A 115 8.14 9.22 -13.30
N LEU A 116 8.97 10.26 -13.12
CA LEU A 116 10.24 10.39 -13.82
C LEU A 116 11.20 9.24 -13.49
N GLY A 117 11.23 8.79 -12.24
CA GLY A 117 12.04 7.64 -11.82
C GLY A 117 11.66 6.35 -12.55
N VAL A 118 10.37 6.09 -12.71
CA VAL A 118 9.86 4.93 -13.47
C VAL A 118 10.20 5.06 -14.96
N VAL A 119 9.90 6.21 -15.58
CA VAL A 119 10.15 6.47 -17.00
C VAL A 119 11.65 6.41 -17.36
N LYS A 120 12.52 6.77 -16.41
CA LYS A 120 13.98 6.70 -16.57
C LYS A 120 14.60 5.36 -16.20
N SER A 121 13.81 4.38 -15.74
CA SER A 121 14.32 3.07 -15.36
C SER A 121 14.58 2.19 -16.60
N ASP A 122 15.61 1.35 -16.54
CA ASP A 122 15.91 0.37 -17.61
C ASP A 122 14.71 -0.55 -17.87
N ALA A 123 14.00 -0.93 -16.81
CA ALA A 123 12.80 -1.78 -16.90
C ALA A 123 11.73 -1.17 -17.83
N PHE A 124 11.58 0.15 -17.82
CA PHE A 124 10.64 0.87 -18.68
C PHE A 124 11.23 1.13 -20.07
N GLN A 125 12.48 1.57 -20.15
CA GLN A 125 13.09 2.00 -21.42
C GLN A 125 13.49 0.84 -22.34
N MET A 126 13.85 -0.31 -21.75
CA MET A 126 14.28 -1.50 -22.49
C MET A 126 13.16 -2.53 -22.63
N GLN A 127 11.91 -2.12 -22.41
CA GLN A 127 10.76 -2.98 -22.58
C GLN A 127 10.65 -3.38 -24.06
N SER A 128 10.87 -4.66 -24.35
CA SER A 128 10.59 -5.17 -25.69
C SER A 128 9.08 -5.18 -25.91
N VAL A 129 8.65 -4.49 -26.96
CA VAL A 129 7.27 -4.61 -27.43
C VAL A 129 7.10 -6.06 -27.90
N GLN A 130 6.22 -6.81 -27.24
CA GLN A 130 5.72 -8.04 -27.86
C GLN A 130 4.95 -7.62 -29.10
N VAL A 131 5.50 -7.93 -30.27
CA VAL A 131 4.75 -7.81 -31.54
C VAL A 131 3.57 -8.75 -31.39
N VAL A 132 2.38 -8.18 -31.23
CA VAL A 132 1.14 -8.93 -31.37
C VAL A 132 1.10 -9.33 -32.84
N VAL A 133 1.42 -10.59 -33.12
CA VAL A 133 1.20 -11.15 -34.44
C VAL A 133 -0.30 -11.35 -34.52
N ASP A 134 -0.98 -10.45 -35.22
CA ASP A 134 -2.37 -10.67 -35.60
C ASP A 134 -2.39 -11.93 -36.48
N GLU A 135 -2.74 -13.08 -35.89
CA GLU A 135 -3.14 -14.27 -36.65
C GLU A 135 -4.48 -13.96 -37.34
N VAL A 136 -4.42 -13.19 -38.42
CA VAL A 136 -5.47 -13.17 -39.43
C VAL A 136 -5.09 -14.23 -40.46
N GLU A 137 -5.35 -15.49 -40.15
CA GLU A 137 -5.44 -16.47 -41.22
C GLU A 137 -6.51 -17.54 -40.96
N TYR A 138 -7.38 -17.64 -41.97
CA TYR A 138 -8.19 -18.81 -42.35
C TYR A 138 -9.69 -18.83 -42.02
N ARG A 139 -10.42 -17.86 -42.56
CA ARG A 139 -11.81 -18.04 -43.01
C ARG A 139 -11.92 -17.77 -44.51
N ASP A 140 -11.34 -18.66 -45.30
CA ASP A 140 -11.80 -18.91 -46.67
C ASP A 140 -11.32 -20.31 -47.09
N ARG A 141 -12.22 -21.28 -46.98
CA ARG A 141 -12.22 -22.47 -47.83
C ARG A 141 -13.47 -22.45 -48.67
N PRO A 142 -13.37 -22.84 -49.96
CA PRO A 142 -14.47 -22.81 -50.91
C PRO A 142 -15.63 -23.73 -50.51
#